data_AF-A0A3N5W682-F1
#
_entry.id   AF-A0A3N5W682-F1
#
_cell.length_a   1.000
_cell.length_b   1.000
_cell.length_c   1.000
_cell.angle_alpha   90.00
_cell.angle_beta   90.00
_cell.angle_gamma   90.00
#
_symmetry.space_group_name_H-M   'P 1'
#
loop_
_entity.id
_entity.type
_entity.pdbx_description
1 polymer ?
#
loop_
_entity_poly.entity_id
_entity_poly.type
_entity_poly.pdbx_seq_one_letter_code
_entity_poly.pdbx_strand_id
1 'polypeptide(L)'
;MAGKSRERAKAPGAKKNRILEWGESIFVAAVLFLFLRTFVVQAFQIPSGSMEDTLLVGDFLIANKFIYGPRIPGTDVRLPAIRDPRPGDIIVFRAPHVDKDFIKRCVAVEGDTVELRENALWVNGEQREEAYTVFKGPNPGSRSNWGPEVVPPGHLLMLGD
;
A
#
# COMPACT_ATOMS: atom_id res chain seq x y z
N MET A 1 -20.67 38.09 74.94
CA MET A 1 -20.55 36.62 74.85
C MET A 1 -21.72 36.12 74.00
N ALA A 2 -21.65 35.34 72.94
CA ALA A 2 -20.56 34.73 72.17
C ALA A 2 -21.10 34.56 70.72
N GLY A 3 -20.20 34.63 69.74
CA GLY A 3 -20.50 34.84 68.33
C GLY A 3 -21.26 33.72 67.61
N LYS A 4 -22.25 34.11 66.79
CA LYS A 4 -22.75 33.31 65.68
C LYS A 4 -21.91 33.60 64.44
N SER A 5 -20.86 32.82 64.19
CA SER A 5 -20.21 32.76 62.87
C SER A 5 -20.59 31.46 62.20
N ARG A 6 -21.41 31.60 61.15
CA ARG A 6 -21.86 30.53 60.26
C ARG A 6 -20.65 29.86 59.59
N GLU A 7 -20.54 28.57 59.79
CA GLU A 7 -19.69 27.69 59.00
C GLU A 7 -20.16 27.74 57.54
N ARG A 8 -19.38 28.37 56.65
CA ARG A 8 -19.64 28.30 55.21
C ARG A 8 -19.21 26.92 54.74
N ALA A 9 -20.17 26.02 54.56
CA ALA A 9 -19.96 24.77 53.85
C ALA A 9 -19.41 25.08 52.45
N LYS A 10 -18.17 24.64 52.18
CA LYS A 10 -17.55 24.67 50.85
C LYS A 10 -18.38 23.73 49.96
N ALA A 11 -19.01 24.27 48.92
CA ALA A 11 -19.77 23.47 47.96
C ALA A 11 -18.89 22.35 47.39
N PRO A 12 -19.40 21.12 47.21
CA PRO A 12 -18.64 20.07 46.55
C PRO A 12 -18.34 20.54 45.13
N GLY A 13 -17.05 20.74 44.84
CA GLY A 13 -16.58 21.17 43.53
C GLY A 13 -17.18 20.25 42.47
N ALA A 14 -18.00 20.84 41.59
CA ALA A 14 -18.56 20.16 40.45
C ALA A 14 -17.41 19.37 39.78
N LYS A 15 -17.57 18.05 39.67
CA LYS A 15 -16.71 17.20 38.85
C LYS A 15 -16.88 17.68 37.41
N LYS A 16 -16.22 18.77 37.05
CA LYS A 16 -16.27 19.37 35.72
C LYS A 16 -15.52 18.43 34.79
N ASN A 17 -16.29 17.51 34.21
CA ASN A 17 -16.09 16.78 32.98
C ASN A 17 -14.65 16.67 32.46
N ARG A 18 -13.77 15.94 33.16
CA ARG A 18 -12.47 15.51 32.64
C ARG A 18 -12.60 14.76 31.30
N ILE A 19 -13.75 14.18 30.99
CA ILE A 19 -14.03 13.51 29.71
C ILE A 19 -14.25 14.52 28.57
N LEU A 20 -14.81 15.71 28.84
CA LEU A 20 -15.01 16.75 27.82
C LEU A 20 -13.71 17.54 27.55
N GLU A 21 -12.82 17.68 28.53
CA GLU A 21 -11.52 18.33 28.36
C GLU A 21 -10.57 17.55 27.42
N TRP A 22 -10.70 16.22 27.36
CA TRP A 22 -9.91 15.37 26.48
C TRP A 22 -10.56 15.16 25.11
N GLY A 23 -11.82 15.58 24.95
CA GLY A 23 -12.62 15.35 23.73
C GLY A 23 -12.00 15.99 22.50
N GLU A 24 -11.46 17.21 22.63
CA GLU A 24 -10.80 17.92 21.52
C GLU A 24 -9.54 17.17 21.05
N SER A 25 -8.66 16.78 21.96
CA SER A 25 -7.45 16.02 21.63
C SER A 25 -7.77 14.65 21.04
N ILE A 26 -8.78 13.95 21.57
CA ILE A 26 -9.23 12.66 21.04
C ILE A 26 -9.81 12.84 19.64
N PHE A 27 -10.58 13.90 19.41
CA PHE A 27 -11.15 14.20 18.09
C PHE A 27 -10.06 14.51 17.06
N VAL A 28 -9.10 15.40 17.39
CA VAL A 28 -7.98 15.71 16.50
C VAL A 28 -7.15 14.46 16.22
N ALA A 29 -6.86 13.64 17.23
CA ALA A 29 -6.15 12.38 17.05
C ALA A 29 -6.93 11.40 16.16
N ALA A 30 -8.25 11.29 16.32
CA ALA A 30 -9.09 10.43 15.49
C ALA A 30 -9.13 10.89 14.04
N VAL A 31 -9.28 12.20 13.79
CA VAL A 31 -9.24 12.80 12.44
C VAL A 31 -7.89 12.55 11.78
N LEU A 32 -6.79 12.81 12.50
CA LEU A 32 -5.44 12.56 11.99
C LEU A 32 -5.21 11.07 11.71
N PHE A 33 -5.65 10.18 12.61
CA PHE A 33 -5.56 8.74 12.43
C PHE A 33 -6.33 8.27 11.20
N LEU A 34 -7.56 8.75 11.01
CA LEU A 34 -8.36 8.47 9.81
C LEU A 34 -7.66 8.98 8.55
N PHE A 35 -7.13 10.20 8.58
CA PHE A 35 -6.38 10.77 7.45
C PHE A 35 -5.16 9.90 7.08
N LEU A 36 -4.32 9.55 8.06
CA LEU A 36 -3.14 8.71 7.84
C LEU A 36 -3.52 7.31 7.33
N ARG A 37 -4.56 6.71 7.91
CA ARG A 37 -5.08 5.38 7.51
C ARG A 37 -5.66 5.39 6.10
N THR A 38 -6.30 6.49 5.70
CA THR A 38 -6.93 6.60 4.39
C THR A 38 -5.90 6.88 3.29
N PHE A 39 -5.01 7.85 3.51
CA PHE A 39 -4.18 8.43 2.44
C PHE A 39 -2.70 8.07 2.48
N VAL A 40 -2.15 7.70 3.65
CA VAL A 40 -0.69 7.58 3.80
C VAL A 40 -0.27 6.12 3.89
N VAL A 41 -0.80 5.39 4.86
CA VAL A 41 -0.35 4.04 5.20
C VAL A 41 -1.50 3.04 5.16
N GLN A 42 -1.27 1.95 4.44
CA GLN A 42 -2.11 0.75 4.54
C GLN A 42 -1.24 -0.45 4.89
N ALA A 43 -1.56 -1.09 6.00
CA ALA A 43 -0.98 -2.37 6.36
C ALA A 43 -1.66 -3.46 5.53
N PHE A 44 -0.86 -4.26 4.85
CA PHE A 44 -1.29 -5.46 4.14
C PHE A 44 -0.61 -6.66 4.78
N GLN A 45 -1.38 -7.73 4.99
CA GLN A 45 -0.84 -9.04 5.28
C GLN A 45 -0.74 -9.79 3.96
N ILE A 46 0.42 -10.39 3.69
CA ILE A 46 0.66 -11.09 2.42
C ILE A 46 -0.20 -12.36 2.38
N PRO A 47 -1.21 -12.45 1.48
CA PRO A 47 -2.15 -13.56 1.48
C PRO A 47 -1.65 -14.76 0.66
N SER A 48 -0.61 -14.60 -0.16
CA SER A 48 -0.18 -15.60 -1.13
C SER A 48 1.32 -15.59 -1.38
N GLY A 49 1.88 -16.78 -1.60
CA GLY A 49 3.31 -17.00 -1.80
C GLY A 49 3.92 -16.65 -3.16
N SER A 50 3.23 -15.87 -4.01
CA SER A 50 3.78 -15.48 -5.32
C SER A 50 4.99 -14.54 -5.23
N MET A 51 5.34 -14.09 -4.03
CA MET A 51 6.54 -13.30 -3.72
C MET A 51 7.40 -14.02 -2.66
N GLU A 52 7.23 -15.33 -2.43
CA GLU A 52 7.86 -16.08 -1.32
C GLU A 52 9.38 -15.96 -1.26
N ASP A 53 10.04 -15.73 -2.39
CA ASP A 53 11.50 -15.63 -2.45
C ASP A 53 12.03 -14.27 -1.94
N THR A 54 11.20 -13.22 -1.92
CA THR A 54 11.55 -11.89 -1.36
C THR A 54 10.74 -11.53 -0.10
N LEU A 55 9.53 -12.07 0.04
CA LEU A 55 8.56 -11.73 1.06
C LEU A 55 7.89 -12.98 1.62
N LEU A 56 8.14 -13.29 2.89
CA LEU A 56 7.61 -14.50 3.52
C LEU A 56 6.10 -14.38 3.77
N VAL A 57 5.38 -15.49 3.56
CA VAL A 57 3.96 -15.57 3.88
C VAL A 57 3.75 -15.33 5.38
N GLY A 58 2.91 -14.34 5.70
CA GLY A 58 2.65 -13.93 7.09
C GLY A 58 3.30 -12.61 7.50
N ASP A 59 4.22 -12.07 6.70
CA ASP A 59 4.81 -10.75 6.96
C ASP A 59 3.79 -9.62 6.78
N PHE A 60 3.97 -8.58 7.60
CA PHE A 60 3.20 -7.34 7.52
C PHE A 60 3.94 -6.32 6.68
N LEU A 61 3.33 -5.89 5.58
CA LEU A 61 3.84 -4.82 4.74
C LEU A 61 3.09 -3.53 5.00
N ILE A 62 3.84 -2.43 5.08
CA ILE A 62 3.26 -1.08 5.13
C ILE A 62 3.43 -0.47 3.75
N ALA A 63 2.33 -0.34 3.02
CA ALA A 63 2.32 0.30 1.71
C ALA A 63 2.17 1.81 1.86
N ASN A 64 3.03 2.56 1.16
CA ASN A 64 2.89 4.00 1.03
C ASN A 64 1.96 4.33 -0.15
N LYS A 65 0.73 4.72 0.18
CA LYS A 65 -0.30 5.06 -0.80
C LYS A 65 -0.08 6.42 -1.46
N PHE A 66 0.70 7.28 -0.84
CA PHE A 66 0.83 8.68 -1.22
C PHE A 66 1.67 8.85 -2.50
N ILE A 67 2.62 7.95 -2.75
CA ILE A 67 3.60 8.06 -3.84
C ILE A 67 2.92 8.11 -5.22
N TYR A 68 1.90 7.28 -5.44
CA TYR A 68 1.24 7.10 -6.74
C TYR A 68 -0.11 7.80 -6.87
N GLY A 69 -0.42 8.74 -5.99
CA GLY A 69 -1.69 9.48 -6.05
C GLY A 69 -2.87 8.65 -5.55
N PRO A 70 -3.11 8.60 -4.22
CA PRO A 70 -4.17 7.78 -3.66
C PRO A 70 -5.54 8.22 -4.19
N ARG A 71 -6.40 7.23 -4.44
CA ARG A 71 -7.81 7.48 -4.79
C ARG A 71 -8.56 8.01 -3.57
N ILE A 72 -9.33 9.07 -3.76
CA ILE A 72 -10.19 9.64 -2.72
C ILE A 72 -11.37 8.67 -2.48
N PRO A 73 -11.59 8.21 -1.24
CA PRO A 73 -12.69 7.30 -0.93
C PRO A 73 -14.04 7.86 -1.38
N GLY A 74 -14.87 7.04 -2.01
CA GLY A 74 -16.19 7.44 -2.51
C GLY A 74 -16.18 8.20 -3.83
N THR A 75 -15.02 8.39 -4.47
CA THR A 75 -14.91 9.02 -5.79
C THR A 75 -13.89 8.29 -6.67
N ASP A 76 -13.93 8.54 -7.98
CA ASP A 76 -12.93 8.04 -8.92
C ASP A 76 -11.70 8.95 -9.05
N VAL A 77 -11.69 10.09 -8.35
CA VAL A 77 -10.62 11.09 -8.40
C VAL A 77 -9.37 10.58 -7.66
N ARG A 78 -8.21 10.74 -8.31
CA ARG A 78 -6.89 10.49 -7.70
C ARG A 78 -6.24 11.81 -7.31
N LEU A 79 -5.58 11.81 -6.17
CA LEU A 79 -4.69 12.92 -5.78
C LEU A 79 -3.45 12.94 -6.69
N PRO A 80 -2.76 14.09 -6.81
CA PRO A 80 -1.52 14.18 -7.58
C PRO A 80 -0.48 13.14 -7.11
N ALA A 81 0.08 12.39 -8.05
CA ALA A 81 1.19 11.48 -7.77
C ALA A 81 2.48 12.28 -7.56
N ILE A 82 3.35 11.81 -6.66
CA ILE A 82 4.69 12.39 -6.48
C ILE A 82 5.60 11.96 -7.63
N ARG A 83 5.46 10.68 -8.05
CA ARG A 83 6.21 10.08 -9.14
C ARG A 83 5.43 8.95 -9.76
N ASP A 84 5.82 8.58 -10.97
CA ASP A 84 5.30 7.38 -11.62
C ASP A 84 5.96 6.09 -11.08
N PRO A 85 5.26 4.95 -11.21
CA PRO A 85 5.84 3.62 -11.01
C PRO A 85 7.07 3.39 -11.90
N ARG A 86 8.07 2.69 -11.37
CA ARG A 86 9.30 2.37 -12.08
C ARG A 86 9.61 0.88 -11.98
N PRO A 87 10.39 0.31 -12.92
CA PRO A 87 10.89 -1.04 -12.79
C PRO A 87 11.58 -1.27 -11.43
N GLY A 88 11.31 -2.41 -10.80
CA GLY A 88 11.75 -2.78 -9.47
C GLY A 88 10.78 -2.45 -8.33
N ASP A 89 9.83 -1.53 -8.53
CA ASP A 89 8.84 -1.17 -7.50
C ASP A 89 7.92 -2.37 -7.17
N ILE A 90 7.75 -2.69 -5.89
CA ILE A 90 6.72 -3.64 -5.44
C ILE A 90 5.42 -2.87 -5.23
N ILE A 91 4.37 -3.25 -5.95
CA ILE A 91 3.11 -2.52 -5.99
C ILE A 91 1.97 -3.43 -5.59
N VAL A 92 1.10 -2.89 -4.72
CA VAL A 92 -0.17 -3.51 -4.37
C VAL A 92 -1.25 -2.95 -5.27
N PHE A 93 -1.94 -3.80 -6.03
CA PHE A 93 -3.02 -3.39 -6.94
C PHE A 93 -4.20 -4.36 -6.87
N ARG A 94 -5.38 -3.87 -7.25
CA ARG A 94 -6.57 -4.70 -7.37
C ARG A 94 -6.61 -5.37 -8.74
N ALA A 95 -6.73 -6.69 -8.78
CA ALA A 95 -6.85 -7.39 -10.05
C ALA A 95 -8.21 -7.10 -10.72
N PRO A 96 -8.26 -6.94 -12.05
CA PRO A 96 -9.49 -6.61 -12.77
C PRO A 96 -10.55 -7.72 -12.74
N HIS A 97 -10.14 -8.98 -12.53
CA HIS A 97 -11.02 -10.15 -12.61
C HIS A 97 -11.30 -10.83 -11.27
N VAL A 98 -10.65 -10.36 -10.19
CA VAL A 98 -10.80 -10.91 -8.85
C VAL A 98 -10.77 -9.73 -7.88
N ASP A 99 -11.78 -9.60 -7.02
CA ASP A 99 -11.81 -8.59 -5.96
C ASP A 99 -10.86 -8.96 -4.82
N LYS A 100 -9.57 -9.01 -5.16
CA LYS A 100 -8.46 -9.29 -4.27
C LYS A 100 -7.29 -8.37 -4.64
N ASP A 101 -6.56 -7.97 -3.62
CA ASP A 101 -5.35 -7.19 -3.77
C ASP A 101 -4.18 -8.15 -4.05
N PHE A 102 -3.40 -7.84 -5.08
CA PHE A 102 -2.20 -8.58 -5.48
C PHE A 102 -0.97 -7.73 -5.20
N ILE A 103 0.09 -8.39 -4.78
CA ILE A 103 1.41 -7.80 -4.56
C ILE A 103 2.33 -8.41 -5.61
N LYS A 104 2.84 -7.57 -6.50
CA LYS A 104 3.76 -7.98 -7.56
C LYS A 104 4.82 -6.90 -7.77
N ARG A 105 5.88 -7.26 -8.49
CA ARG A 105 6.92 -6.32 -8.90
C ARG A 105 6.63 -5.73 -10.27
N CYS A 106 6.80 -4.42 -10.39
CA CYS A 106 6.80 -3.71 -11.65
C CYS A 106 8.09 -4.06 -12.39
N VAL A 107 7.96 -4.65 -13.57
CA VAL A 107 9.09 -5.13 -14.37
C VAL A 107 9.38 -4.21 -15.55
N ALA A 108 8.32 -3.65 -16.13
CA ALA A 108 8.40 -2.75 -17.26
C ALA A 108 7.25 -1.74 -17.19
N VAL A 109 7.49 -0.54 -17.73
CA VAL A 109 6.55 0.58 -17.75
C VAL A 109 6.10 0.89 -19.17
N GLU A 110 5.12 1.80 -19.31
CA GLU A 110 4.65 2.29 -20.61
C GLU A 110 5.80 2.55 -21.60
N GLY A 111 5.67 2.01 -22.81
CA GLY A 111 6.63 2.18 -23.90
C GLY A 111 7.80 1.19 -23.89
N ASP A 112 8.04 0.47 -22.78
CA ASP A 112 9.04 -0.60 -22.76
C ASP A 112 8.58 -1.76 -23.65
N THR A 113 9.54 -2.36 -24.36
CA THR A 113 9.34 -3.62 -25.10
C THR A 113 9.79 -4.78 -24.24
N VAL A 114 8.92 -5.78 -24.07
CA VAL A 114 9.14 -6.93 -23.20
C VAL A 114 9.06 -8.23 -23.99
N GLU A 115 9.99 -9.13 -23.71
CA GLU A 115 10.07 -10.45 -24.34
C GLU A 115 10.52 -11.47 -23.28
N LEU A 116 9.89 -12.63 -23.25
CA LEU A 116 10.44 -13.83 -22.63
C LEU A 116 11.11 -14.63 -23.74
N ARG A 117 12.41 -14.93 -23.57
CA ARG A 117 13.18 -15.76 -24.49
C ARG A 117 14.01 -16.74 -23.69
N GLU A 118 13.85 -18.03 -23.95
CA GLU A 118 14.60 -19.10 -23.27
C GLU A 118 14.47 -19.07 -21.75
N ASN A 119 13.27 -18.74 -21.24
CA ASN A 119 12.98 -18.53 -19.81
C ASN A 119 13.71 -17.33 -19.17
N ALA A 120 14.37 -16.49 -19.96
CA ALA A 120 14.91 -15.21 -19.52
C ALA A 120 13.97 -14.08 -19.94
N LEU A 121 13.80 -13.10 -19.05
CA LEU A 121 13.07 -11.88 -19.35
C LEU A 121 14.03 -10.86 -19.98
N TRP A 122 13.59 -10.29 -21.10
CA TRP A 122 14.26 -9.23 -21.84
C TRP A 122 13.38 -7.98 -21.84
N VAL A 123 13.98 -6.84 -21.50
CA VAL A 123 13.31 -5.54 -21.52
C VAL A 123 14.15 -4.60 -22.37
N ASN A 124 13.55 -4.04 -23.43
CA ASN A 124 14.22 -3.18 -24.41
C ASN A 124 15.48 -3.83 -25.04
N GLY A 125 15.48 -5.16 -25.20
CA GLY A 125 16.61 -5.91 -25.77
C GLY A 125 17.73 -6.23 -24.77
N GLU A 126 17.62 -5.79 -23.52
CA GLU A 126 18.54 -6.14 -22.44
C GLU A 126 17.94 -7.24 -21.57
N GLN A 127 18.73 -8.28 -21.28
CA GLN A 127 18.32 -9.33 -20.36
C GLN A 127 18.27 -8.77 -18.94
N ARG A 128 17.12 -8.91 -18.28
CA ARG A 128 16.95 -8.60 -16.86
C ARG A 128 17.41 -9.80 -16.04
N GLU A 129 18.65 -9.75 -15.55
CA GLU A 129 19.12 -10.66 -14.50
C GLU A 129 18.90 -10.01 -13.14
N GLU A 130 17.90 -10.48 -12.39
CA GLU A 130 17.59 -9.95 -11.06
C GLU A 130 17.77 -11.06 -10.02
N ALA A 131 18.38 -10.74 -8.88
CA ALA A 131 18.78 -11.74 -7.88
C ALA A 131 17.59 -12.52 -7.28
N TYR A 132 16.37 -12.01 -7.42
CA TYR A 132 15.14 -12.58 -6.88
C TYR A 132 14.33 -13.38 -7.90
N THR A 133 14.66 -13.37 -9.20
CA THR A 133 13.87 -14.11 -10.19
C THR A 133 14.14 -15.60 -10.12
N VAL A 134 13.14 -16.40 -9.75
CA VAL A 134 13.22 -17.87 -9.73
C VAL A 134 12.18 -18.44 -10.69
N PHE A 135 12.63 -19.01 -11.80
CA PHE A 135 11.72 -19.68 -12.73
C PHE A 135 11.17 -20.99 -12.14
N LYS A 136 9.99 -20.92 -11.52
CA LYS A 136 9.26 -22.09 -10.96
C LYS A 136 8.25 -22.61 -12.00
N GLY A 137 8.73 -23.23 -13.08
CA GLY A 137 7.91 -23.82 -14.14
C GLY A 137 8.24 -25.31 -14.39
N PRO A 138 7.26 -26.24 -14.47
CA PRO A 138 7.55 -27.68 -14.44
C PRO A 138 7.87 -28.31 -15.80
N ASN A 139 8.01 -27.56 -16.91
CA ASN A 139 8.40 -28.14 -18.20
C ASN A 139 9.10 -27.11 -19.10
N PRO A 140 10.20 -27.47 -19.78
CA PRO A 140 10.70 -26.68 -20.90
C PRO A 140 9.61 -26.66 -21.98
N GLY A 141 8.93 -25.52 -22.15
CA GLY A 141 8.00 -25.29 -23.26
C GLY A 141 6.64 -24.67 -22.92
N SER A 142 6.23 -24.56 -21.64
CA SER A 142 4.82 -24.12 -21.40
C SER A 142 4.58 -22.61 -21.51
N ARG A 143 5.62 -21.76 -21.35
CA ARG A 143 5.63 -20.31 -21.69
C ARG A 143 7.06 -19.78 -21.91
N SER A 144 7.94 -20.60 -22.49
CA SER A 144 9.38 -20.28 -22.57
C SER A 144 9.70 -19.06 -23.43
N ASN A 145 8.82 -18.77 -24.39
CA ASN A 145 8.93 -17.65 -25.31
C ASN A 145 7.61 -16.87 -25.39
N TRP A 146 7.65 -15.55 -25.19
CA TRP A 146 6.51 -14.63 -25.34
C TRP A 146 7.03 -13.24 -25.76
N GLY A 147 6.24 -12.47 -26.50
CA GLY A 147 6.65 -11.17 -27.03
C GLY A 147 7.44 -11.29 -28.36
N PRO A 148 8.06 -10.19 -28.82
CA PRO A 148 8.13 -8.88 -28.17
C PRO A 148 6.77 -8.17 -28.14
N GLU A 149 6.41 -7.60 -26.97
CA GLU A 149 5.20 -6.80 -26.78
C GLU A 149 5.56 -5.45 -26.17
N VAL A 150 4.91 -4.38 -26.61
CA VAL A 150 5.12 -3.04 -26.04
C VAL A 150 4.09 -2.80 -24.96
N VAL A 151 4.53 -2.35 -23.78
CA VAL A 151 3.63 -1.99 -22.69
C VAL A 151 2.76 -0.80 -23.11
N PRO A 152 1.42 -0.95 -23.16
CA PRO A 152 0.54 0.12 -23.63
C PRO A 152 0.55 1.35 -22.73
N PRO A 153 0.08 2.51 -23.23
CA PRO A 153 -0.06 3.70 -22.42
C PRO A 153 -0.92 3.50 -21.16
N GLY A 154 -0.44 4.02 -20.03
CA GLY A 154 -1.08 3.88 -18.71
C GLY A 154 -1.05 2.48 -18.10
N HIS A 155 -0.30 1.53 -18.69
CA HIS A 155 -0.18 0.17 -18.20
C HIS A 155 1.23 -0.13 -17.67
N LEU A 156 1.32 -1.16 -16.81
CA LEU A 156 2.56 -1.67 -16.24
C LEU A 156 2.60 -3.18 -16.43
N LEU A 157 3.78 -3.74 -16.70
CA LEU A 157 3.99 -5.18 -16.61
C LEU A 157 4.34 -5.57 -15.18
N MET A 158 3.50 -6.40 -14.57
CA MET A 158 3.64 -6.83 -13.17
C MET A 158 3.87 -8.35 -13.09
N LEU A 159 5.05 -8.77 -12.63
CA LEU A 159 5.40 -10.19 -12.43
C LEU A 159 5.63 -10.50 -10.95
N GLY A 160 5.44 -11.77 -10.59
CA GLY A 160 5.95 -12.29 -9.31
C GLY A 160 7.45 -12.56 -9.42
N ASP A 161 8.10 -12.73 -8.27
CA ASP A 161 9.51 -13.13 -8.20
C ASP A 161 9.68 -14.63 -8.51
#